data_AF-A0A554LX73-F1
#
_entry.id   AF-A0A554LX73-F1
#
_cell.length_a   1.000
_cell.length_b   1.000
_cell.length_c   1.000
_cell.angle_alpha   90.00
_cell.angle_beta   90.00
_cell.angle_gamma   90.00
#
_symmetry.space_group_name_H-M   'P 1'
#
loop_
_entity.id
_entity.type
_entity.pdbx_description
1 polymer ?
#
loop_
_entity_poly.entity_id
_entity_poly.type
_entity_poly.pdbx_seq_one_letter_code
_entity_poly.pdbx_strand_id
1 'polypeptide(L)'
;MEDKLAQKAREWLGLELGDSFLSEGEYCSSRDIFQARLDKMRTVFESAANEEMDLIYLLIAVIGEIGNNSFDHNLGQWRDIGGIFFNFDQSEKIVVLADRGQGFYSSMKKAISDIPNDLEAIKIAFTKQISGRQPERRGNGLKFVANIAQQTNIEVFLQSG
;
A
#
# COMPACT_ATOMS: atom_id res chain seq x y z
N MET A 1 -9.04 14.53 -14.48
CA MET A 1 -8.05 15.40 -13.79
C MET A 1 -7.25 14.46 -12.93
N GLU A 2 -5.93 14.41 -13.09
CA GLU A 2 -5.09 13.51 -12.30
C GLU A 2 -5.02 14.03 -10.86
N ASP A 3 -5.27 13.16 -9.89
CA ASP A 3 -5.28 13.53 -8.48
C ASP A 3 -3.89 14.05 -8.04
N LYS A 4 -3.85 15.21 -7.38
CA LYS A 4 -2.59 15.90 -7.02
C LYS A 4 -1.73 15.06 -6.09
N LEU A 5 -2.35 14.26 -5.21
CA LEU A 5 -1.66 13.41 -4.26
C LEU A 5 -0.98 12.24 -4.97
N ALA A 6 -1.70 11.59 -5.87
CA ALA A 6 -1.20 10.51 -6.70
C ALA A 6 -0.09 11.01 -7.66
N GLN A 7 -0.23 12.23 -8.21
CA GLN A 7 0.81 12.85 -9.01
C GLN A 7 2.09 13.06 -8.20
N LYS A 8 1.98 13.63 -6.99
CA LYS A 8 3.13 13.85 -6.10
C LYS A 8 3.85 12.54 -5.75
N ALA A 9 3.09 11.48 -5.48
CA ALA A 9 3.66 10.16 -5.25
C ALA A 9 4.42 9.63 -6.48
N ARG A 10 3.86 9.77 -7.69
CA ARG A 10 4.53 9.38 -8.95
C ARG A 10 5.82 10.17 -9.20
N GLU A 11 5.79 11.48 -8.97
CA GLU A 11 6.98 12.33 -9.07
C GLU A 11 8.09 11.82 -8.14
N TRP A 12 7.75 11.54 -6.87
CA TRP A 12 8.70 10.99 -5.91
C TRP A 12 9.24 9.60 -6.29
N LEU A 13 8.40 8.71 -6.82
CA LEU A 13 8.83 7.40 -7.31
C LEU A 13 9.79 7.49 -8.51
N GLY A 14 9.61 8.53 -9.35
CA GLY A 14 10.40 8.76 -10.56
C GLY A 14 11.78 9.37 -10.34
N LEU A 15 12.08 9.89 -9.14
CA LEU A 15 13.42 10.41 -8.82
C LEU A 15 14.47 9.30 -8.86
N GLU A 16 15.69 9.62 -9.31
CA GLU A 16 16.82 8.68 -9.30
C GLU A 16 17.19 8.25 -7.88
N LEU A 17 17.28 9.23 -6.97
CA LEU A 17 17.49 9.05 -5.53
C LEU A 17 16.30 9.65 -4.78
N GLY A 18 15.92 9.02 -3.68
CA GLY A 18 14.83 9.45 -2.81
C GLY A 18 15.11 10.69 -1.97
N ASP A 19 16.00 11.59 -2.41
CA ASP A 19 16.31 12.82 -1.71
C ASP A 19 15.02 13.61 -1.47
N SER A 20 14.80 13.95 -0.19
CA SER A 20 13.50 14.17 0.44
C SER A 20 12.74 15.41 -0.06
N PHE A 21 12.13 15.31 -1.24
CA PHE A 21 11.09 16.23 -1.71
C PHE A 21 9.79 16.13 -0.89
N LEU A 22 9.59 15.01 -0.20
CA LEU A 22 8.45 14.80 0.68
C LEU A 22 8.65 15.52 2.01
N SER A 23 7.56 16.06 2.56
CA SER A 23 7.57 16.58 3.92
C SER A 23 7.62 15.44 4.94
N GLU A 24 8.02 15.74 6.18
CA GLU A 24 7.97 14.78 7.28
C GLU A 24 6.57 14.18 7.45
N GLY A 25 5.50 14.94 7.19
CA GLY A 25 4.11 14.44 7.29
C GLY A 25 3.72 13.41 6.22
N GLU A 26 4.45 13.35 5.11
CA GLU A 26 4.16 12.52 3.94
C GLU A 26 5.04 11.27 3.85
N TYR A 27 6.25 11.34 4.41
CA TYR A 27 7.20 10.25 4.35
C TYR A 27 7.24 9.45 5.65
N CYS A 28 6.92 8.16 5.57
CA CYS A 28 7.04 7.21 6.67
C CYS A 28 8.32 6.39 6.48
N SER A 29 9.40 6.76 7.17
CA SER A 29 10.69 6.06 7.08
C SER A 29 10.67 4.66 7.72
N SER A 30 9.68 4.36 8.56
CA SER A 30 9.56 3.09 9.25
C SER A 30 8.10 2.65 9.43
N ARG A 31 7.92 1.37 9.76
CA ARG A 31 6.59 0.77 9.98
C ARG A 31 5.87 1.40 11.16
N ASP A 32 6.57 1.67 12.25
CA ASP A 32 6.02 2.30 13.45
C ASP A 32 5.54 3.73 13.15
N ILE A 33 6.28 4.50 12.36
CA ILE A 33 5.85 5.82 11.90
C ILE A 33 4.59 5.71 11.03
N PHE A 34 4.55 4.75 10.11
CA PHE A 34 3.37 4.50 9.29
C PHE A 34 2.14 4.13 10.14
N GLN A 35 2.28 3.19 11.08
CA GLN A 35 1.20 2.76 11.96
C GLN A 35 0.67 3.92 12.82
N ALA A 36 1.56 4.73 13.40
CA ALA A 36 1.15 5.91 14.16
C ALA A 36 0.37 6.93 13.30
N ARG A 37 0.75 7.11 12.03
CA ARG A 37 0.00 7.99 11.11
C ARG A 37 -1.32 7.39 10.66
N LEU A 38 -1.38 6.08 10.45
CA LEU A 38 -2.61 5.38 10.14
C LEU A 38 -3.61 5.50 11.30
N ASP A 39 -3.15 5.34 12.55
CA ASP A 39 -3.98 5.55 13.74
C ASP A 39 -4.46 7.01 13.85
N LYS A 40 -3.58 7.99 13.56
CA LYS A 40 -3.98 9.40 13.52
C LYS A 40 -5.06 9.65 12.45
N MET A 41 -4.89 9.10 11.26
CA MET A 41 -5.89 9.19 10.18
C MET A 41 -7.22 8.57 10.61
N ARG A 42 -7.20 7.40 11.27
CA ARG A 42 -8.40 6.79 11.85
C ARG A 42 -9.13 7.77 12.75
N THR A 43 -8.45 8.38 13.71
CA THR A 43 -9.08 9.34 14.64
C THR A 43 -9.69 10.55 13.91
N VAL A 44 -9.04 11.05 12.85
CA VAL A 44 -9.58 12.14 12.02
C VAL A 44 -10.87 11.71 11.32
N PHE A 45 -10.91 10.50 10.78
CA PHE A 45 -12.08 9.99 10.06
C PHE A 45 -13.22 9.63 11.03
N GLU A 46 -12.93 9.00 12.16
CA GLU A 46 -13.90 8.69 13.22
C GLU A 46 -14.57 9.97 13.73
N SER A 47 -13.80 11.05 13.92
CA SER A 47 -14.31 12.34 14.41
C SER A 47 -15.19 13.07 13.38
N ALA A 48 -15.02 12.78 12.09
CA ALA A 48 -15.81 13.37 11.00
C ALA A 48 -17.00 12.49 10.60
N ALA A 49 -17.09 11.26 11.13
CA ALA A 49 -18.11 10.30 10.76
C ALA A 49 -19.41 10.51 11.53
N ASN A 50 -20.52 10.56 10.81
CA ASN A 50 -21.85 10.54 11.41
C ASN A 50 -22.39 9.10 11.55
N GLU A 51 -22.23 8.23 10.53
CA GLU A 51 -22.79 6.85 10.55
C GLU A 51 -21.93 5.76 9.83
N GLU A 52 -20.75 6.09 9.28
CA GLU A 52 -19.96 5.16 8.43
C GLU A 52 -18.80 4.46 9.16
N MET A 53 -18.97 4.15 10.46
CA MET A 53 -17.87 3.70 11.31
C MET A 53 -17.27 2.36 10.87
N ASP A 54 -18.11 1.40 10.46
CA ASP A 54 -17.66 0.09 9.96
C ASP A 54 -16.81 0.24 8.68
N LEU A 55 -17.19 1.16 7.79
CA LEU A 55 -16.45 1.44 6.56
C LEU A 55 -15.07 2.03 6.88
N ILE A 56 -14.98 2.91 7.89
CA ILE A 56 -13.69 3.46 8.35
C ILE A 56 -12.79 2.35 8.87
N TYR A 57 -13.29 1.43 9.70
CA TYR A 57 -12.48 0.32 10.18
C TYR A 57 -11.99 -0.59 9.05
N LEU A 58 -12.85 -0.87 8.06
CA LEU A 58 -12.46 -1.64 6.87
C LEU A 58 -11.41 -0.89 6.03
N LEU A 59 -11.56 0.42 5.85
CA LEU A 59 -10.59 1.25 5.14
C LEU A 59 -9.23 1.26 5.84
N ILE A 60 -9.21 1.45 7.17
CA ILE A 60 -7.98 1.41 7.96
C ILE A 60 -7.31 0.03 7.89
N ALA A 61 -8.09 -1.05 7.93
CA ALA A 61 -7.56 -2.40 7.75
C ALA A 61 -6.94 -2.58 6.35
N VAL A 62 -7.61 -2.14 5.29
CA VAL A 62 -7.10 -2.19 3.91
C VAL A 62 -5.78 -1.42 3.77
N ILE A 63 -5.73 -0.18 4.26
CA ILE A 63 -4.53 0.66 4.20
C ILE A 63 -3.40 0.01 5.00
N GLY A 64 -3.70 -0.51 6.19
CA GLY A 64 -2.74 -1.20 7.05
C GLY A 64 -2.13 -2.43 6.37
N GLU A 65 -2.95 -3.28 5.75
CA GLU A 65 -2.49 -4.45 5.02
C GLU A 65 -1.58 -4.07 3.84
N ILE A 66 -1.96 -3.06 3.04
CA ILE A 66 -1.14 -2.60 1.91
C ILE A 66 0.18 -1.99 2.40
N GLY A 67 0.14 -1.04 3.34
CA GLY A 67 1.32 -0.34 3.81
C GLY A 67 2.30 -1.23 4.58
N ASN A 68 1.80 -2.18 5.37
CA ASN A 68 2.66 -3.15 6.04
C ASN A 68 3.40 -4.06 5.05
N ASN A 69 2.74 -4.47 3.96
CA ASN A 69 3.37 -5.27 2.91
C ASN A 69 4.58 -4.56 2.30
N SER A 70 4.53 -3.24 2.11
CA SER A 70 5.70 -2.46 1.64
C SER A 70 6.90 -2.64 2.56
N PHE A 71 6.72 -2.67 3.88
CA PHE A 71 7.84 -2.88 4.82
C PHE A 71 8.27 -4.34 4.94
N ASP A 72 7.32 -5.28 4.93
CA ASP A 72 7.61 -6.71 5.05
C ASP A 72 8.38 -7.27 3.85
N HIS A 73 8.04 -6.83 2.63
CA HIS A 73 8.60 -7.39 1.40
C HIS A 73 9.85 -6.68 0.88
N ASN A 74 10.11 -5.45 1.32
CA ASN A 74 11.25 -4.66 0.87
C ASN A 74 12.40 -4.56 1.88
N LEU A 75 12.31 -5.23 3.05
CA LEU A 75 13.39 -5.21 4.03
C LEU A 75 14.70 -5.74 3.41
N GLY A 76 15.71 -4.86 3.30
CA GLY A 76 16.98 -5.15 2.64
C GLY A 76 16.90 -5.26 1.11
N GLN A 77 15.78 -4.88 0.50
CA GLN A 77 15.51 -4.92 -0.95
C GLN A 77 14.93 -3.59 -1.47
N TRP A 78 15.04 -2.51 -0.69
CA TRP A 78 14.73 -1.15 -1.14
C TRP A 78 15.67 -0.75 -2.27
N ARG A 79 15.18 0.02 -3.25
CA ARG A 79 16.00 0.54 -4.35
C ARG A 79 17.14 1.42 -3.84
N ASP A 80 16.84 2.31 -2.90
CA ASP A 80 17.75 3.34 -2.42
C ASP A 80 17.46 3.75 -0.97
N ILE A 81 16.23 4.21 -0.70
CA ILE A 81 15.76 4.59 0.63
C ILE A 81 14.62 3.68 1.07
N GLY A 82 14.64 3.32 2.35
CA GLY A 82 13.59 2.51 2.96
C GLY A 82 12.50 3.39 3.56
N GLY A 83 11.25 3.09 3.23
CA GLY A 83 10.09 3.84 3.68
C GLY A 83 9.01 3.95 2.60
N ILE A 84 7.91 4.58 2.94
CA ILE A 84 6.78 4.80 2.04
C ILE A 84 6.33 6.26 2.06
N PHE A 85 5.83 6.74 0.93
CA PHE A 85 4.91 7.85 0.89
C PHE A 85 3.55 7.38 1.43
N PHE A 86 2.98 8.13 2.37
CA PHE A 86 1.63 7.92 2.88
C PHE A 86 0.97 9.25 3.16
N ASN A 87 -0.12 9.53 2.44
CA ASN A 87 -0.93 10.72 2.67
C ASN A 87 -2.38 10.48 2.21
N PHE A 88 -3.29 11.36 2.61
CA PHE A 88 -4.71 11.28 2.26
C PHE A 88 -5.32 12.67 2.06
N ASP A 89 -6.34 12.75 1.22
CA ASP A 89 -7.23 13.88 1.07
C ASP A 89 -8.66 13.45 1.44
N GLN A 90 -9.18 14.01 2.53
CA GLN A 90 -10.51 13.68 3.03
C GLN A 90 -11.64 14.26 2.16
N SER A 91 -11.41 15.40 1.51
CA SER A 91 -12.39 16.03 0.62
C SER A 91 -12.58 15.19 -0.64
N GLU A 92 -11.47 14.77 -1.24
CA GLU A 92 -11.47 13.94 -2.44
C GLU A 92 -11.67 12.45 -2.13
N LYS A 93 -11.69 12.06 -0.84
CA LYS A 93 -11.78 10.68 -0.34
C LYS A 93 -10.69 9.76 -0.93
N ILE A 94 -9.48 10.28 -1.08
CA ILE A 94 -8.34 9.58 -1.67
C ILE A 94 -7.28 9.32 -0.62
N VAL A 95 -6.71 8.12 -0.65
CA VAL A 95 -5.55 7.72 0.15
C VAL A 95 -4.51 7.18 -0.80
N VAL A 96 -3.26 7.61 -0.66
CA VAL A 96 -2.17 7.19 -1.54
C VAL A 96 -1.04 6.63 -0.70
N LEU A 97 -0.63 5.41 -1.06
CA LEU A 97 0.57 4.74 -0.58
C LEU A 97 1.49 4.52 -1.77
N ALA A 98 2.78 4.77 -1.60
CA ALA A 98 3.78 4.46 -2.61
C ALA A 98 5.12 4.12 -1.94
N ASP A 99 5.87 3.18 -2.51
CA ASP A 99 7.15 2.75 -1.97
C ASP A 99 8.19 2.54 -3.06
N ARG A 100 9.47 2.73 -2.73
CA ARG A 100 10.61 2.58 -3.66
C ARG A 100 11.22 1.17 -3.55
N GLY A 101 10.36 0.17 -3.43
CA GLY A 101 10.72 -1.23 -3.26
C GLY A 101 11.07 -1.97 -4.55
N GLN A 102 11.13 -3.30 -4.46
CA GLN A 102 11.47 -4.17 -5.59
C GLN A 102 10.32 -4.42 -6.57
N GLY A 103 9.08 -4.01 -6.22
CA GLY A 103 7.88 -4.23 -7.01
C GLY A 103 7.31 -5.66 -6.94
N PHE A 104 6.10 -5.84 -7.47
CA PHE A 104 5.40 -7.12 -7.45
C PHE A 104 6.12 -8.18 -8.29
N TYR A 105 6.52 -7.84 -9.52
CA TYR A 105 7.19 -8.78 -10.42
C TYR A 105 8.45 -9.38 -9.80
N SER A 106 9.38 -8.54 -9.34
CA SER A 106 10.64 -9.00 -8.74
C SER A 106 10.41 -9.80 -7.46
N SER A 107 9.39 -9.44 -6.66
CA SER A 107 9.01 -10.17 -5.45
C SER A 107 8.56 -11.60 -5.77
N MET A 108 7.71 -11.78 -6.78
CA MET A 108 7.11 -13.07 -7.09
C MET A 108 7.92 -13.94 -8.02
N LYS A 109 8.78 -13.37 -8.88
CA LYS A 109 9.63 -14.15 -9.81
C LYS A 109 10.52 -15.17 -9.08
N LYS A 110 10.89 -14.89 -7.82
CA LYS A 110 11.65 -15.81 -6.96
C LYS A 110 10.86 -17.08 -6.61
N ALA A 111 9.53 -17.01 -6.56
CA ALA A 111 8.64 -18.11 -6.19
C ALA A 111 7.88 -18.72 -7.37
N ILE A 112 7.66 -17.95 -8.44
CA ILE A 112 6.94 -18.36 -9.66
C ILE A 112 7.78 -17.89 -10.85
N SER A 113 8.48 -18.83 -11.50
CA SER A 113 9.45 -18.52 -12.56
C SER A 113 8.83 -17.91 -13.81
N ASP A 114 7.57 -18.22 -14.10
CA ASP A 114 6.94 -17.97 -15.40
C ASP A 114 5.92 -16.81 -15.36
N ILE A 115 6.18 -15.79 -14.54
CA ILE A 115 5.38 -14.55 -14.57
C ILE A 115 5.88 -13.67 -15.72
N PRO A 116 5.01 -13.20 -16.63
CA PRO A 116 5.45 -12.47 -17.81
C PRO A 116 5.69 -10.97 -17.57
N ASN A 117 4.98 -10.33 -16.62
CA ASN A 117 5.05 -8.88 -16.37
C ASN A 117 4.42 -8.51 -15.01
N ASP A 118 4.55 -7.23 -14.60
CA ASP A 118 3.98 -6.69 -13.36
C ASP A 118 2.46 -6.80 -13.29
N LEU A 119 1.74 -6.62 -14.41
CA LEU A 119 0.28 -6.74 -14.42
C LEU A 119 -0.17 -8.15 -14.02
N GLU A 120 0.47 -9.18 -14.58
CA GLU A 120 0.20 -10.56 -14.21
C GLU A 120 0.69 -10.88 -12.79
N ALA A 121 1.79 -10.26 -12.35
CA ALA A 121 2.24 -10.37 -10.97
C ALA A 121 1.16 -9.84 -10.00
N ILE A 122 0.64 -8.63 -10.23
CA ILE A 122 -0.43 -8.02 -9.43
C ILE A 122 -1.68 -8.92 -9.43
N LYS A 123 -2.13 -9.39 -10.60
CA LYS A 123 -3.27 -10.33 -10.68
C LYS A 123 -3.03 -11.57 -9.84
N ILE A 124 -1.86 -12.18 -9.92
CA ILE A 124 -1.50 -13.36 -9.13
C ILE A 124 -1.52 -13.04 -7.64
N ALA A 125 -0.95 -11.92 -7.21
CA ALA A 125 -0.91 -11.53 -5.80
C ALA A 125 -2.31 -11.34 -5.19
N PHE A 126 -3.27 -10.87 -5.99
CA PHE A 126 -4.66 -10.66 -5.57
C PHE A 126 -5.56 -11.91 -5.72
N THR A 127 -5.13 -12.93 -6.48
CA THR A 127 -5.98 -14.10 -6.80
C THR A 127 -5.44 -15.43 -6.30
N LYS A 128 -4.13 -15.70 -6.39
CA LYS A 128 -3.55 -17.01 -6.06
C LYS A 128 -3.21 -17.12 -4.57
N GLN A 129 -3.47 -18.31 -4.02
CA GLN A 129 -2.86 -18.70 -2.75
C GLN A 129 -1.39 -19.02 -3.02
N ILE A 130 -0.50 -18.08 -2.77
CA ILE A 130 0.92 -18.41 -2.69
C ILE A 130 1.10 -19.13 -1.35
N SER A 131 0.85 -20.44 -1.33
CA SER A 131 1.02 -21.30 -0.16
C SER A 131 2.52 -21.50 0.12
N GLY A 132 3.17 -20.44 0.56
CA GLY A 132 4.53 -20.48 1.09
C GLY A 132 4.48 -20.67 2.61
N ARG A 133 4.54 -21.94 3.04
CA ARG A 133 4.76 -22.45 4.42
C ARG A 133 3.55 -22.43 5.37
N GLN A 134 3.05 -23.62 5.72
CA GLN A 134 2.35 -23.83 7.00
C GLN A 134 3.38 -23.74 8.15
N PRO A 135 3.08 -23.10 9.30
CA PRO A 135 1.82 -22.51 9.73
C PRO A 135 1.95 -20.98 9.85
N GLU A 136 1.89 -20.22 8.75
CA GLU A 136 1.83 -18.76 8.86
C GLU A 136 0.58 -18.21 8.19
N ARG A 137 -0.09 -17.28 8.89
CA ARG A 137 -1.12 -16.38 8.35
C ARG A 137 -0.56 -15.39 7.30
N ARG A 138 0.66 -15.59 6.79
CA ARG A 138 1.29 -14.75 5.77
C ARG A 138 0.83 -15.18 4.38
N GLY A 139 0.44 -14.22 3.54
CA GLY A 139 -0.04 -14.46 2.17
C GLY A 139 -1.55 -14.25 1.94
N ASN A 140 -2.30 -13.79 2.95
CA ASN A 140 -3.74 -13.48 2.82
C ASN A 140 -4.07 -11.98 2.72
N GLY A 141 -3.13 -11.08 3.00
CA GLY A 141 -3.41 -9.64 3.12
C GLY A 141 -4.03 -9.04 1.86
N LEU A 142 -3.43 -9.27 0.68
CA LEU A 142 -3.97 -8.72 -0.58
C LEU A 142 -5.28 -9.39 -1.03
N LYS A 143 -5.53 -10.64 -0.62
CA LYS A 143 -6.83 -11.28 -0.83
C LYS A 143 -7.92 -10.67 0.06
N PHE A 144 -7.57 -10.35 1.31
CA PHE A 144 -8.45 -9.61 2.21
C PHE A 144 -8.78 -8.24 1.60
N VAL A 145 -7.78 -7.51 1.12
CA VAL A 145 -7.98 -6.23 0.41
C VAL A 145 -8.93 -6.39 -0.77
N ALA A 146 -8.70 -7.39 -1.63
CA ALA A 146 -9.57 -7.67 -2.77
C ALA A 146 -11.02 -7.96 -2.37
N ASN A 147 -11.22 -8.74 -1.31
CA ASN A 147 -12.52 -9.10 -0.80
C ASN A 147 -13.28 -7.87 -0.27
N ILE A 148 -12.63 -7.05 0.55
CA ILE A 148 -13.22 -5.81 1.07
C ILE A 148 -13.61 -4.86 -0.09
N ALA A 149 -12.74 -4.69 -1.09
CA ALA A 149 -13.04 -3.85 -2.24
C ALA A 149 -14.25 -4.36 -3.07
N GLN A 150 -14.50 -5.67 -3.10
CA GLN A 150 -15.67 -6.25 -3.78
C GLN A 150 -16.98 -6.14 -2.98
N GLN A 151 -16.89 -6.06 -1.66
CA GLN A 151 -18.04 -6.06 -0.75
C GLN A 151 -18.44 -4.67 -0.27
N THR A 152 -17.62 -3.66 -0.56
CA THR A 152 -17.78 -2.28 -0.11
C THR A 152 -17.62 -1.31 -1.28
N ASN A 153 -17.80 -0.02 -1.02
CA ASN A 153 -17.54 1.04 -2.00
C ASN A 153 -16.08 1.53 -1.96
N ILE A 154 -15.15 0.73 -1.41
CA ILE A 154 -13.72 1.05 -1.40
C ILE A 154 -13.12 0.60 -2.74
N GLU A 155 -12.64 1.56 -3.52
CA GLU A 155 -11.92 1.28 -4.76
C GLU A 155 -10.40 1.23 -4.50
N VAL A 156 -9.72 0.24 -5.09
CA VAL A 156 -8.27 0.06 -4.95
C VAL A 156 -7.61 0.05 -6.33
N PHE A 157 -6.76 1.04 -6.57
CA PHE A 157 -5.95 1.14 -7.78
C PHE A 157 -4.49 0.79 -7.47
N LEU A 158 -3.88 -0.05 -8.30
CA LEU A 158 -2.52 -0.56 -8.07
C LEU A 158 -1.65 -0.35 -9.29
N GLN A 159 -0.40 0.00 -9.02
CA GLN A 159 0.64 0.13 -10.02
C GLN A 159 1.95 -0.41 -9.46
N SER A 160 2.69 -1.14 -10.30
CA SER A 160 4.02 -1.68 -10.03
C SER A 160 4.81 -1.64 -11.34
N GLY A 161 6.10 -1.34 -11.26
CA GLY A 161 7.01 -1.28 -12.40
C GLY A 161 8.36 -0.69 -12.04
#